data_AF-A0A8T4YPS5-F1
#
_entry.id   AF-A0A8T4YPS5-F1
#
_cell.length_a   1.000
_cell.length_b   1.000
_cell.length_c   1.000
_cell.angle_alpha   90.00
_cell.angle_beta   90.00
_cell.angle_gamma   90.00
#
_symmetry.space_group_name_H-M   'P 1'
#
loop_
_entity.id
_entity.type
_entity.pdbx_description
1 polymer ?
#
loop_
_entity_poly.entity_id
_entity_poly.type
_entity_poly.pdbx_seq_one_letter_code
_entity_poly.pdbx_strand_id
1 'polypeptide(L)' 'MVIEAIPENIELKKATFREVDMLAPPNAIIASNTSSISITELGSATKLQKRFAECTYSIRRN' A
#
# COMPACT_ATOMS: atom_id res chain seq x y z
N MET A 1 7.40 9.64 1.04
CA MET A 1 7.11 8.19 1.03
C MET A 1 5.93 7.96 1.97
N VAL A 2 4.98 7.11 1.58
CA VAL A 2 3.81 6.73 2.39
C VAL A 2 3.93 5.25 2.71
N ILE A 3 3.75 4.88 3.98
CA ILE A 3 3.66 3.48 4.42
C ILE A 3 2.27 3.27 5.00
N GLU A 4 1.54 2.32 4.42
CA GLU A 4 0.21 1.92 4.84
C GLU A 4 0.31 0.74 5.83
N ALA A 5 -0.32 0.89 6.99
CA ALA A 5 -0.37 -0.10 8.07
C ALA A 5 -1.76 -0.14 8.75
N ILE A 6 -2.81 -0.08 7.94
CA ILE A 6 -4.21 -0.24 8.33
C ILE A 6 -4.58 -1.74 8.36
N PRO A 7 -5.76 -2.11 8.92
CA PRO A 7 -6.21 -3.50 8.98
C PRO A 7 -6.17 -4.24 7.64
N GLU A 8 -5.97 -5.56 7.70
CA GLU A 8 -5.97 -6.48 6.54
C GLU A 8 -7.38 -6.66 5.96
N ASN A 9 -7.86 -5.62 5.30
CA ASN A 9 -9.10 -5.61 4.54
C ASN A 9 -8.85 -5.00 3.15
N ILE A 10 -9.17 -5.77 2.12
CA ILE A 10 -8.80 -5.43 0.75
C ILE A 10 -9.53 -4.19 0.22
N GLU A 11 -10.82 -4.04 0.50
CA GLU A 11 -11.60 -2.90 0.04
C GLU A 11 -11.17 -1.62 0.73
N LEU A 12 -10.89 -1.70 2.03
CA LEU A 12 -10.37 -0.57 2.80
C LEU A 12 -9.02 -0.12 2.26
N LYS A 13 -8.07 -1.04 2.07
CA LYS A 13 -6.75 -0.72 1.52
C LYS A 13 -6.85 -0.13 0.11
N LYS A 14 -7.65 -0.72 -0.79
CA LYS A 14 -7.88 -0.18 -2.13
C LYS A 14 -8.46 1.24 -2.09
N ALA A 15 -9.40 1.52 -1.18
CA ALA A 15 -9.93 2.87 -0.99
C ALA A 15 -8.86 3.86 -0.51
N THR A 16 -8.08 3.50 0.51
CA THR A 16 -6.96 4.30 1.01
C THR A 16 -5.92 4.58 -0.08
N PHE A 17 -5.56 3.59 -0.90
CA PHE A 17 -4.58 3.78 -1.96
C PHE A 17 -5.06 4.68 -3.09
N ARG A 18 -6.35 4.68 -3.42
CA ARG A 18 -6.93 5.65 -4.37
C ARG A 18 -6.79 7.07 -3.83
N GLU A 19 -7.08 7.27 -2.56
CA GLU A 19 -6.96 8.58 -1.91
C GLU A 19 -5.50 9.05 -1.85
N VAL A 20 -4.59 8.17 -1.43
CA VAL A 20 -3.15 8.47 -1.41
C VAL A 20 -2.63 8.77 -2.82
N ASP A 21 -3.04 8.03 -3.85
CA ASP A 21 -2.61 8.27 -5.23
C ASP A 21 -3.10 9.62 -5.79
N MET A 22 -4.24 10.12 -5.30
CA MET A 22 -4.76 11.45 -5.65
C MET A 22 -4.04 12.60 -4.93
N LEU A 23 -3.69 12.39 -3.66
CA LEU A 23 -3.15 13.46 -2.79
C LEU A 23 -1.62 13.51 -2.74
N ALA A 24 -0.95 12.38 -2.98
CA ALA A 24 0.49 12.29 -2.86
C ALA A 24 1.21 12.92 -4.08
N PRO A 25 2.40 13.49 -3.89
CA PRO A 25 3.22 13.98 -4.99
C PRO A 25 3.47 12.92 -6.08
N PRO A 26 3.63 13.31 -7.36
CA PRO A 26 3.87 12.38 -8.46
C PRO A 26 5.11 11.48 -8.33
N ASN A 27 6.06 11.83 -7.46
CA ASN A 27 7.26 11.05 -7.18
C ASN A 27 7.21 10.28 -5.84
N ALA A 28 6.08 10.28 -5.14
CA ALA A 28 5.94 9.55 -3.89
C ALA A 28 5.93 8.03 -4.11
N ILE A 29 6.73 7.32 -3.31
CA ILE A 29 6.63 5.86 -3.15
C ILE A 29 5.50 5.56 -2.17
N ILE A 30 4.63 4.61 -2.55
CA ILE A 30 3.55 4.08 -1.73
C ILE A 30 3.91 2.64 -1.37
N ALA A 31 3.99 2.34 -0.08
CA ALA A 31 4.29 1.00 0.40
C ALA A 31 3.16 0.45 1.28
N SER A 32 2.87 -0.85 1.18
CA SER A 32 1.92 -1.55 2.05
C SER A 32 2.65 -2.53 2.96
N ASN A 33 2.33 -2.53 4.26
CA ASN A 33 2.76 -3.55 5.22
C ASN A 33 1.88 -4.82 5.18
N THR A 34 1.24 -5.12 4.05
CA THR A 34 0.43 -6.33 3.93
C THR A 34 1.30 -7.59 3.95
N SER A 35 0.86 -8.63 4.65
CA SER A 35 1.51 -9.95 4.67
C SER A 35 0.74 -11.01 3.88
N SER A 36 -0.45 -10.69 3.40
CA SER A 36 -1.44 -11.70 2.96
C SER A 36 -2.27 -11.28 1.76
N ILE A 37 -2.26 -10.00 1.38
CA ILE A 37 -2.91 -9.52 0.16
C ILE A 37 -1.87 -9.34 -0.95
N SER A 38 -2.24 -9.71 -2.17
CA SER A 38 -1.41 -9.52 -3.35
C SER A 38 -1.06 -8.04 -3.57
N ILE A 39 0.23 -7.73 -3.64
CA ILE A 39 0.70 -6.36 -3.91
C ILE A 39 0.27 -5.87 -5.30
N THR A 40 0.21 -6.77 -6.28
CA THR A 40 -0.29 -6.48 -7.63
C THR A 40 -1.76 -6.08 -7.58
N GLU A 41 -2.55 -6.78 -6.75
CA GLU A 41 -3.97 -6.48 -6.60
C GLU A 41 -4.20 -5.13 -5.92
N LEU A 42 -3.44 -4.81 -4.87
CA LEU A 42 -3.50 -3.49 -4.23
C LEU A 42 -3.03 -2.38 -5.16
N GLY A 43 -1.93 -2.61 -5.88
CA GLY A 43 -1.37 -1.65 -6.83
C GLY A 43 -2.32 -1.31 -7.97
N SER A 44 -3.25 -2.20 -8.34
CA SER A 44 -4.29 -1.95 -9.34
C SER A 44 -5.25 -0.80 -8.98
N ALA A 45 -5.31 -0.41 -7.70
CA ALA A 45 -6.11 0.72 -7.24
C ALA A 45 -5.42 2.09 -7.43
N THR A 46 -4.18 2.11 -7.92
CA THR A 46 -3.39 3.34 -8.18
C THR A 46 -3.13 3.54 -9.66
N LYS A 47 -2.88 4.79 -10.08
CA LYS A 47 -2.58 5.12 -11.49
C LYS A 47 -1.21 4.64 -11.96
N LEU A 48 -0.25 4.48 -11.04
CA LEU A 48 1.16 4.23 -11.36
C LEU A 48 1.75 3.14 -10.46
N GLN A 49 1.56 1.89 -10.89
CA GLN A 49 2.04 0.69 -10.18
C GLN A 49 3.55 0.68 -9.92
N LYS A 50 4.35 1.36 -10.76
CA LYS A 50 5.82 1.45 -10.60
C LYS A 50 6.27 2.14 -9.30
N ARG A 51 5.36 2.84 -8.62
CA ARG A 51 5.63 3.53 -7.34
C ARG A 51 5.14 2.73 -6.13
N PHE A 52 4.59 1.54 -6.35
CA PHE A 52 3.95 0.69 -5.35
C PHE A 52 4.91 -0.40 -4.88
N ALA A 53 5.07 -0.56 -3.57
CA ALA A 53 6.02 -1.49 -2.97
C ALA A 53 5.43 -2.26 -1.79
N GLU A 54 5.96 -3.45 -1.52
CA GLU A 54 5.71 -4.17 -0.28
C GLU A 54 6.71 -3.73 0.79
N CYS A 55 6.26 -3.57 2.03
CA CYS A 55 7.11 -3.27 3.17
C CYS A 55 6.66 -4.11 4.37
N THR A 56 6.93 -5.41 4.30
CA THR A 56 6.56 -6.35 5.37
C THR A 56 7.54 -6.26 6.54
N TYR A 57 7.02 -5.89 7.72
CA TYR A 57 7.79 -5.94 8.97
C TYR A 57 7.37 -7.17 9.80
N SER A 58 8.31 -8.08 10.05
CA SER A 58 8.09 -9.18 10.99
C SER A 58 8.28 -8.64 12.41
N ILE A 59 7.17 -8.42 13.13
CA ILE A 59 7.23 -8.21 14.58
C ILE A 59 7.68 -9.53 15.19
N ARG A 60 8.98 -9.66 15.47
CA ARG A 60 9.49 -10.74 16.32
C ARG A 60 8.87 -10.54 17.70
N ARG A 61 7.87 -11.34 18.05
CA ARG A 61 7.45 -11.48 19.45
C ARG A 61 8.59 -12.19 20.17
N ASN A 62 9.32 -11.45 21.01
CA ASN A 62 10.13 -12.05 22.08
C ASN A 62 9.20 -12.71 23.09
#